data_AF-A0A7X3XK66-F1
#
_entry.id   AF-A0A7X3XK66-F1
#
_cell.length_a   1.000
_cell.length_b   1.000
_cell.length_c   1.000
_cell.angle_alpha   90.00
_cell.angle_beta   90.00
_cell.angle_gamma   90.00
#
_symmetry.space_group_name_H-M   'P 1'
#
loop_
_entity.id
_entity.type
_entity.pdbx_description
1 polymer ?
#
loop_
_entity_poly.entity_id
_entity_poly.type
_entity_poly.pdbx_seq_one_letter_code
_entity_poly.pdbx_strand_id
1 'polypeptide(L)'
;MKSIDSKQAGLTSIQILIVVIVLGIIAAVLLAPRLLGQAGRALQAQAAEDIETLGIALDRYAKDNGDYPSTEQGLKALWERPEAPPRPINWVEPYIQIPITEDPWGNPYIYVRPGNHDRYGYDLISFGSDGVEGGTGEAEDIVSWIRRDE
;
A
#
# COMPACT_ATOMS: atom_id res chain seq x y z
N MET A 1 -53.05 -45.86 28.03
CA MET A 1 -52.00 -44.83 28.16
C MET A 1 -50.69 -45.47 27.70
N LYS A 2 -50.22 -45.21 26.48
CA LYS A 2 -48.96 -45.79 25.96
C LYS A 2 -47.80 -44.90 26.40
N SER A 3 -46.92 -45.43 27.25
CA SER A 3 -45.65 -44.80 27.62
C SER A 3 -44.79 -44.66 26.37
N ILE A 4 -44.37 -43.44 26.03
CA ILE A 4 -43.35 -43.20 25.03
C ILE A 4 -42.02 -43.27 25.77
N ASP A 5 -41.37 -44.43 25.73
CA ASP A 5 -40.01 -44.58 26.26
C ASP A 5 -39.04 -43.81 25.35
N SER A 6 -38.65 -42.63 25.80
CA SER A 6 -37.57 -41.85 25.23
C SER A 6 -36.25 -42.59 25.44
N LYS A 7 -35.79 -43.35 24.43
CA LYS A 7 -34.45 -43.91 24.40
C LYS A 7 -33.44 -42.76 24.46
N GLN A 8 -32.85 -42.52 25.63
CA GLN A 8 -31.66 -41.70 25.75
C GLN A 8 -30.49 -42.46 25.11
N ALA A 9 -30.19 -42.17 23.85
CA ALA A 9 -28.97 -42.62 23.21
C ALA A 9 -27.79 -41.83 23.81
N GLY A 10 -26.97 -42.48 24.63
CA GLY A 10 -25.74 -41.90 25.16
C GLY A 10 -24.75 -41.64 24.01
N LEU A 11 -24.15 -40.45 24.01
CA LEU A 11 -23.10 -40.08 23.05
C LEU A 11 -21.88 -40.97 23.28
N THR A 12 -21.35 -41.56 22.21
CA THR A 12 -20.10 -42.33 22.27
C THR A 12 -18.91 -41.38 22.36
N SER A 13 -17.81 -41.80 23.01
CA SER A 13 -16.56 -41.02 23.04
C SER A 13 -16.03 -40.72 21.62
N ILE A 14 -16.29 -41.61 20.67
CA ILE A 14 -15.95 -41.45 19.25
C ILE A 14 -16.75 -40.31 18.58
N GLN A 15 -18.05 -40.16 18.90
CA GLN A 15 -18.84 -39.05 18.35
C GLN A 15 -18.31 -37.70 18.78
N ILE A 16 -17.92 -37.55 20.04
CA ILE A 16 -17.37 -36.28 20.55
C ILE A 16 -16.05 -35.97 19.83
N LEU A 17 -15.19 -36.97 19.60
CA LEU A 17 -13.95 -36.80 18.84
C LEU A 17 -14.21 -36.31 17.41
N ILE A 18 -15.18 -36.92 16.71
CA ILE A 18 -15.56 -36.52 15.34
C ILE A 18 -16.07 -35.07 15.34
N VAL A 19 -16.87 -34.67 16.33
CA VAL A 19 -17.39 -33.30 16.44
C VAL A 19 -16.25 -32.29 16.61
N VAL A 20 -15.26 -32.57 17.46
CA VAL A 20 -14.11 -31.68 17.66
C VAL A 20 -13.28 -31.52 16.37
N ILE A 21 -13.07 -32.63 15.63
CA ILE A 21 -12.34 -32.59 14.35
C ILE A 21 -13.10 -31.73 13.33
N VAL A 22 -14.41 -31.92 13.19
CA VAL A 22 -15.25 -31.15 12.25
C VAL A 22 -15.26 -29.67 12.63
N LEU A 23 -15.40 -29.34 13.92
CA LEU A 23 -15.32 -27.95 14.39
C LEU A 23 -13.95 -27.32 14.15
N GLY A 24 -12.87 -28.08 14.32
CA GLY A 24 -11.50 -27.63 13.99
C GLY A 24 -11.33 -27.30 12.51
N ILE A 25 -11.85 -28.15 11.61
CA ILE A 25 -11.80 -27.92 10.16
C ILE A 25 -12.65 -26.70 9.77
N ILE A 26 -13.87 -26.58 10.32
CA ILE A 26 -14.75 -25.43 10.06
C ILE A 26 -14.07 -24.13 10.54
N ALA A 27 -13.50 -24.12 11.75
CA ALA A 27 -12.80 -22.96 12.27
C ALA A 27 -11.59 -22.59 11.40
N ALA A 28 -10.78 -23.57 10.98
CA ALA A 28 -9.62 -23.34 10.12
C ALA A 28 -10.01 -22.75 8.75
N VAL A 29 -11.02 -23.31 8.09
CA VAL A 29 -11.50 -22.83 6.78
C VAL A 29 -12.14 -21.43 6.88
N LEU A 30 -12.85 -21.12 7.97
CA LEU A 30 -13.51 -19.82 8.16
C LEU A 30 -12.56 -18.70 8.58
N LEU A 31 -11.46 -19.03 9.27
CA LEU A 31 -10.49 -18.02 9.74
C LEU A 31 -9.36 -17.77 8.73
N ALA A 32 -8.98 -18.74 7.91
CA ALA A 32 -7.88 -18.61 6.94
C ALA A 32 -8.00 -17.42 5.96
N PRO A 33 -9.13 -17.18 5.27
CA PRO A 33 -9.19 -16.15 4.21
C PRO A 33 -9.18 -14.71 4.73
N ARG A 34 -9.46 -14.47 6.02
CA ARG A 34 -9.51 -13.09 6.57
C ARG A 34 -8.12 -12.47 6.80
N LEU A 35 -7.09 -13.29 6.99
CA LEU A 35 -5.75 -12.80 7.29
C LEU A 35 -5.02 -12.28 6.04
N LEU A 36 -5.25 -12.91 4.88
CA LEU A 36 -4.56 -12.56 3.64
C LEU A 36 -5.04 -11.21 3.07
N GLY A 37 -6.35 -10.97 3.04
CA GLY A 37 -6.89 -9.70 2.51
C GLY A 37 -6.69 -8.47 3.41
N GLN A 38 -6.22 -8.64 4.66
CA GLN A 38 -5.86 -7.50 5.54
C GLN A 38 -4.44 -7.03 5.30
N ALA A 39 -3.51 -7.94 4.99
CA ALA A 39 -2.13 -7.59 4.69
C ALA A 39 -2.05 -6.71 3.42
N GLY A 40 -2.74 -7.08 2.35
CA GLY A 40 -2.79 -6.29 1.12
C GLY A 40 -3.24 -4.85 1.28
N ARG A 41 -4.34 -4.63 2.03
CA ARG A 41 -4.84 -3.28 2.29
C ARG A 41 -3.88 -2.44 3.12
N ALA A 42 -3.16 -3.06 4.05
CA ALA A 42 -2.14 -2.36 4.84
C ALA A 42 -0.98 -1.89 3.96
N LEU A 43 -0.54 -2.72 3.00
CA LEU A 43 0.47 -2.34 2.02
C LEU A 43 -0.02 -1.19 1.13
N GLN A 44 -1.25 -1.26 0.62
CA GLN A 44 -1.83 -0.16 -0.18
C GLN A 44 -2.02 1.14 0.61
N ALA A 45 -2.34 1.05 1.90
CA ALA A 45 -2.42 2.22 2.76
C ALA A 45 -1.02 2.83 2.97
N GLN A 46 -0.02 2.00 3.23
CA GLN A 46 1.36 2.45 3.41
C GLN A 46 1.92 3.13 2.15
N ALA A 47 1.68 2.57 0.96
CA ALA A 47 2.09 3.18 -0.30
C ALA A 47 1.43 4.54 -0.54
N ALA A 48 0.16 4.70 -0.12
CA ALA A 48 -0.52 5.99 -0.22
C ALA A 48 0.04 7.03 0.77
N GLU A 49 0.38 6.62 1.99
CA GLU A 49 1.05 7.48 2.98
C GLU A 49 2.45 7.91 2.50
N ASP A 50 3.19 7.01 1.87
CA ASP A 50 4.48 7.30 1.25
C ASP A 50 4.34 8.36 0.14
N ILE A 51 3.34 8.20 -0.74
CA ILE A 51 3.03 9.16 -1.82
C ILE A 51 2.66 10.53 -1.25
N GLU A 52 1.85 10.58 -0.20
CA GLU A 52 1.51 11.83 0.49
C GLU A 52 2.75 12.49 1.09
N THR A 53 3.58 11.71 1.77
CA THR A 53 4.83 12.19 2.40
C THR A 53 5.80 12.74 1.36
N LEU A 54 6.00 12.00 0.26
CA LEU A 54 6.81 12.44 -0.88
C LEU A 54 6.22 13.70 -1.51
N GLY A 55 4.91 13.79 -1.64
CA GLY A 55 4.23 14.96 -2.19
C GLY A 55 4.44 16.22 -1.35
N ILE A 56 4.34 16.11 -0.02
CA ILE A 56 4.64 17.21 0.91
C ILE A 56 6.11 17.66 0.77
N ALA A 57 7.04 16.71 0.66
CA ALA A 57 8.46 17.02 0.47
C ALA A 57 8.73 17.70 -0.88
N LEU A 58 8.07 17.26 -1.95
CA LEU A 58 8.12 17.85 -3.28
C LEU A 58 7.57 19.28 -3.28
N ASP A 59 6.44 19.52 -2.62
CA ASP A 59 5.85 20.86 -2.50
C ASP A 59 6.78 21.81 -1.71
N ARG A 60 7.41 21.30 -0.64
CA ARG A 60 8.42 22.07 0.11
C ARG A 60 9.64 22.38 -0.75
N TYR A 61 10.13 21.42 -1.53
CA TYR A 61 11.22 21.63 -2.48
C TYR A 61 10.84 22.73 -3.49
N ALA A 62 9.66 22.65 -4.10
CA ALA A 62 9.19 23.62 -5.08
C ALA A 62 9.02 25.01 -4.48
N LYS A 63 8.54 25.10 -3.24
CA LYS A 63 8.43 26.37 -2.52
C LYS A 63 9.78 27.05 -2.30
N ASP A 64 10.81 26.29 -1.95
CA ASP A 64 12.13 26.83 -1.65
C ASP A 64 12.94 27.13 -2.93
N ASN A 65 12.82 26.28 -3.95
CA ASN A 65 13.62 26.35 -5.18
C ASN A 65 12.90 26.97 -6.37
N GLY A 66 11.61 27.26 -6.22
CA GLY A 66 10.74 27.84 -7.25
C GLY A 66 10.10 26.81 -8.19
N ASP A 67 10.59 25.58 -8.21
CA ASP A 67 10.07 24.52 -9.07
C ASP A 67 10.36 23.11 -8.50
N TYR A 68 9.56 22.10 -8.87
CA TYR A 68 9.83 20.71 -8.47
C TYR A 68 11.10 20.16 -9.15
N PRO A 69 11.75 19.12 -8.59
CA PRO A 69 12.89 18.47 -9.22
C PRO A 69 12.56 18.00 -10.65
N SER A 70 13.54 18.03 -11.53
CA SER A 70 13.38 17.44 -12.86
C SER A 70 13.30 15.91 -12.78
N THR A 71 12.75 15.28 -13.82
CA THR A 71 12.71 13.80 -13.91
C THR A 71 14.10 13.16 -13.81
N GLU A 72 15.13 13.82 -14.34
CA GLU A 72 16.52 13.34 -14.27
C GLU A 72 17.10 13.39 -12.84
N GLN A 73 16.70 14.40 -12.06
CA GLN A 73 17.07 14.49 -10.64
C GLN A 73 16.26 13.50 -9.79
N GLY A 74 14.99 13.31 -10.15
CA GLY A 74 14.06 12.40 -9.51
C GLY A 74 13.79 12.72 -8.04
N LEU A 75 13.25 11.73 -7.33
CA LEU A 75 12.98 11.82 -5.89
C LEU A 75 14.26 11.97 -5.06
N LYS A 76 15.42 11.58 -5.61
CA LYS A 76 16.72 11.71 -4.95
C LYS A 76 17.01 13.15 -4.51
N ALA A 77 16.52 14.13 -5.26
CA ALA A 77 16.64 15.55 -4.95
C ALA A 77 16.03 15.95 -3.59
N LEU A 78 15.16 15.11 -3.02
CA LEU A 78 14.51 15.35 -1.74
C LEU A 78 15.44 15.08 -0.55
N TRP A 79 16.41 14.16 -0.66
CA TRP A 79 17.34 13.83 0.43
C TRP A 79 18.80 14.09 0.10
N GLU A 80 19.14 14.26 -1.17
CA GLU A 80 20.48 14.59 -1.62
C GLU A 80 20.44 15.81 -2.55
N ARG A 81 21.39 16.72 -2.40
CA ARG A 81 21.43 17.93 -3.23
C ARG A 81 21.72 17.54 -4.68
N PRO A 82 20.83 17.84 -5.63
CA PRO A 82 21.11 17.55 -7.03
C PRO A 82 22.21 18.47 -7.58
N GLU A 83 23.20 17.87 -8.23
CA GLU A 83 24.28 18.59 -8.93
C GLU A 83 23.91 18.90 -10.40
N ALA A 84 22.99 18.09 -10.97
CA ALA A 84 22.50 18.24 -12.33
C ALA A 84 21.61 19.49 -12.48
N PRO A 85 21.63 20.18 -13.64
CA PRO A 85 20.69 21.25 -13.94
C PRO A 85 19.23 20.75 -13.97
N PRO A 86 18.23 21.56 -13.58
CA PRO A 86 18.36 22.89 -13.01
C PRO A 86 18.89 22.83 -11.57
N ARG A 87 19.94 23.60 -11.27
CA ARG A 87 20.51 23.59 -9.91
C ARG A 87 19.54 24.27 -8.95
N PRO A 88 19.29 23.68 -7.78
CA PRO A 88 18.36 24.26 -6.81
C PRO A 88 18.94 25.54 -6.23
N ILE A 89 18.06 26.52 -6.01
CA ILE A 89 18.41 27.86 -5.56
C ILE A 89 18.64 27.88 -4.04
N ASN A 90 17.75 27.27 -3.26
CA ASN A 90 17.74 27.32 -1.79
C ASN A 90 17.71 25.92 -1.14
N TRP A 91 18.34 24.93 -1.77
CA TRP A 91 18.52 23.61 -1.14
C TRP A 91 19.59 23.71 -0.04
N VAL A 92 19.16 23.60 1.21
CA VAL A 92 20.03 23.71 2.39
C VAL A 92 20.10 22.39 3.17
N GLU A 93 18.96 21.75 3.38
CA GLU A 93 18.81 20.51 4.12
C GLU A 93 17.91 19.52 3.37
N PRO A 94 18.02 18.21 3.65
CA PRO A 94 17.08 17.21 3.16
C PRO A 94 15.62 17.57 3.48
N TYR A 95 14.76 17.52 2.47
CA TYR A 95 13.31 17.67 2.59
C TYR A 95 12.64 16.45 3.22
N ILE A 96 13.29 15.29 3.11
CA ILE A 96 12.91 14.05 3.79
C ILE A 96 14.11 13.47 4.53
N GLN A 97 13.91 12.99 5.76
CA GLN A 97 14.99 12.44 6.59
C GLN A 97 15.31 10.98 6.24
N ILE A 98 14.26 10.21 5.95
CA ILE A 98 14.36 8.79 5.60
C ILE A 98 14.04 8.68 4.12
N PRO A 99 15.00 8.29 3.26
CA PRO A 99 14.74 8.11 1.84
C PRO A 99 13.66 7.06 1.60
N ILE A 100 12.61 7.45 0.90
CA ILE A 100 11.59 6.54 0.37
C ILE A 100 12.00 6.25 -1.08
N THR A 101 12.45 5.03 -1.34
CA THR A 101 12.99 4.63 -2.65
C THR A 101 12.11 3.60 -3.33
N GLU A 102 11.59 2.66 -2.54
CA GLU A 102 10.75 1.55 -2.98
C GLU A 102 9.42 1.61 -2.24
N ASP A 103 8.38 1.14 -2.92
CA ASP A 103 7.06 0.92 -2.36
C ASP A 103 7.02 -0.34 -1.47
N PRO A 104 5.90 -0.63 -0.79
CA PRO A 104 5.78 -1.76 0.12
C PRO A 104 5.96 -3.14 -0.53
N TRP A 105 5.92 -3.23 -1.86
CA TRP A 105 6.17 -4.45 -2.63
C TRP A 105 7.60 -4.52 -3.17
N GLY A 106 8.43 -3.51 -2.92
CA GLY A 106 9.82 -3.42 -3.35
C GLY A 106 10.01 -2.83 -4.74
N ASN A 107 8.96 -2.24 -5.33
CA ASN A 107 9.06 -1.58 -6.63
C ASN A 107 9.44 -0.10 -6.44
N PRO A 108 10.29 0.49 -7.30
CA PRO A 108 10.66 1.89 -7.17
C PRO A 108 9.47 2.81 -7.46
N TYR A 109 9.32 3.87 -6.67
CA TYR A 109 8.35 4.93 -6.98
C TYR A 109 8.72 5.63 -8.29
N ILE A 110 7.74 5.83 -9.16
CA ILE A 110 7.92 6.52 -10.43
C ILE A 110 7.54 7.99 -10.26
N TYR A 111 8.49 8.87 -10.55
CA TYR A 111 8.30 10.31 -10.52
C TYR A 111 8.52 10.89 -11.92
N VAL A 112 7.55 11.68 -12.41
CA VAL A 112 7.62 12.32 -13.73
C VAL A 112 7.29 13.81 -13.60
N ARG A 113 8.19 14.64 -14.16
CA ARG A 113 8.04 16.09 -14.27
C ARG A 113 8.50 16.60 -15.64
N PRO A 114 7.66 17.37 -16.38
CA PRO A 114 6.26 17.72 -16.08
C PRO A 114 5.36 16.47 -16.04
N GLY A 115 4.34 16.48 -15.18
CA GLY A 115 3.39 15.36 -15.07
C GLY A 115 2.59 15.16 -16.36
N ASN A 116 2.23 13.91 -16.66
CA ASN A 116 1.32 13.60 -17.76
C ASN A 116 -0.11 14.02 -17.41
N HIS A 117 -0.49 13.89 -16.15
CA HIS A 117 -1.82 14.23 -15.64
C HIS A 117 -1.91 15.67 -15.17
N ASP A 118 -0.87 16.18 -14.51
CA ASP A 118 -0.73 17.60 -14.18
C ASP A 118 0.46 18.22 -14.92
N ARG A 119 0.16 19.00 -15.95
CA ARG A 119 1.18 19.71 -16.75
C ARG A 119 1.96 20.76 -15.96
N TYR A 120 1.39 21.28 -14.88
CA TYR A 120 2.04 22.28 -14.02
C TYR A 120 2.68 21.64 -12.78
N GLY A 121 2.17 20.49 -12.36
CA GLY A 121 2.66 19.67 -11.25
C GLY A 121 3.52 18.49 -11.71
N TYR A 122 3.43 17.40 -10.95
CA TYR A 122 4.19 16.16 -11.13
C TYR A 122 3.26 14.95 -11.01
N ASP A 123 3.70 13.84 -11.59
CA ASP A 123 3.06 12.54 -11.45
C ASP A 123 3.93 11.68 -10.53
N LEU A 124 3.33 11.11 -9.47
CA LEU A 124 3.97 10.14 -8.58
C LEU A 124 3.12 8.87 -8.54
N ILE A 125 3.76 7.72 -8.79
CA ILE A 125 3.09 6.44 -9.04
C ILE A 125 3.81 5.30 -8.30
N SER A 126 3.03 4.42 -7.69
CA SER A 126 3.41 3.04 -7.36
C SER A 126 2.52 2.10 -8.17
N PHE A 127 3.11 1.12 -8.84
CA PHE A 127 2.41 0.12 -9.64
C PHE A 127 1.84 -1.05 -8.80
N GLY A 128 1.78 -0.89 -7.47
CA GLY A 128 1.26 -1.93 -6.60
C GLY A 128 2.05 -3.25 -6.65
N SER A 129 1.36 -4.34 -6.35
CA SER A 129 2.00 -5.66 -6.18
C SER A 129 2.56 -6.32 -7.44
N ASP A 130 2.08 -5.94 -8.63
CA ASP A 130 2.52 -6.55 -9.90
C ASP A 130 3.61 -5.74 -10.60
N GLY A 131 3.83 -4.49 -10.19
CA GLY A 131 4.91 -3.65 -10.70
C GLY A 131 4.67 -3.16 -12.13
N VAL A 132 3.45 -3.26 -12.64
CA VAL A 132 3.07 -2.80 -13.99
C VAL A 132 1.89 -1.85 -13.95
N GLU A 133 1.77 -1.00 -14.96
CA GLU A 133 0.64 -0.07 -15.07
C GLU A 133 -0.71 -0.82 -15.15
N GLY A 134 -1.64 -0.43 -14.28
CA GLY A 134 -3.01 -0.93 -14.23
C GLY A 134 -3.28 -1.80 -13.00
N GLY A 135 -3.69 -3.04 -13.25
CA GLY A 135 -4.03 -4.00 -12.20
C GLY A 135 -5.38 -3.77 -11.49
N THR A 136 -5.70 -4.66 -10.55
CA THR A 136 -6.90 -4.60 -9.71
C THR A 136 -6.60 -5.17 -8.31
N GLY A 137 -7.31 -4.70 -7.28
CA GLY A 137 -7.03 -5.16 -5.92
C GLY A 137 -5.65 -4.70 -5.49
N GLU A 138 -4.81 -5.60 -4.95
CA GLU A 138 -3.44 -5.26 -4.50
C GLU A 138 -2.48 -4.86 -5.63
N ALA A 139 -2.82 -5.18 -6.87
CA ALA A 139 -2.10 -4.77 -8.06
C ALA A 139 -2.58 -3.43 -8.61
N GLU A 140 -3.59 -2.80 -8.00
CA GLU A 140 -4.07 -1.50 -8.46
C GLU A 140 -3.04 -0.40 -8.20
N ASP A 141 -2.75 0.37 -9.24
CA ASP A 141 -1.87 1.53 -9.18
C ASP A 141 -2.31 2.56 -8.12
N ILE A 142 -1.33 3.08 -7.39
CA ILE A 142 -1.51 4.15 -6.42
C ILE A 142 -0.84 5.40 -6.95
N VAL A 143 -1.62 6.44 -7.18
CA VAL A 143 -1.19 7.65 -7.91
C VAL A 143 -1.49 8.93 -7.14
N SER A 144 -0.67 9.98 -7.33
CA SER A 144 -0.80 11.24 -6.60
C SER A 144 -2.00 12.11 -7.01
N TRP A 145 -2.49 11.99 -8.24
CA TRP A 145 -3.55 12.87 -8.79
C TRP A 145 -4.96 12.34 -8.56
N ILE A 146 -5.12 11.05 -8.27
CA ILE A 146 -6.42 10.48 -7.87
C ILE A 146 -6.56 10.76 -6.38
N ARG A 147 -7.25 11.86 -6.09
CA ARG A 147 -7.74 12.15 -4.76
C ARG A 147 -8.73 11.04 -4.39
N ARG A 148 -8.38 10.18 -3.42
CA ARG A 148 -9.31 9.17 -2.87
C ARG A 148 -10.39 9.89 -2.06
N ASP A 149 -11.29 10.55 -2.78
CA ASP A 149 -12.45 11.23 -2.25
C ASP A 149 -13.64 10.27 -2.37
N GLU A 150 -13.79 9.35 -1.41
CA GLU A 150 -15.05 8.62 -1.16
C GLU A 150 -15.44 8.70 0.32
#